data_AF-A0A1M6RST6-F1
#
_entry.id   AF-A0A1M6RST6-F1
#
_cell.length_a   1.000
_cell.length_b   1.000
_cell.length_c   1.000
_cell.angle_alpha   90.00
_cell.angle_beta   90.00
_cell.angle_gamma   90.00
#
_symmetry.space_group_name_H-M   'P 1'
#
loop_
_entity.id
_entity.type
_entity.pdbx_description
1 polymer ?
#
loop_
_entity_poly.entity_id
_entity_poly.type
_entity_poly.pdbx_seq_one_letter_code
_entity_poly.pdbx_strand_id
1 'polypeptide(L)' 'MEKKNTLEIIGFTLIIIGALFFISKKYYVIEALSSVYESIDIILPLGLFLWAIGYMKKGKENKVE' A
#
# COMPACT_ATOMS: atom_id res chain seq x y z
N MET A 1 1.04 20.31 14.93
CA MET A 1 0.38 19.05 14.52
C MET A 1 1.11 18.52 13.31
N GLU A 2 1.70 17.32 13.38
CA GLU A 2 2.40 16.72 12.23
C GLU A 2 1.45 16.66 11.03
N LYS A 3 1.84 17.27 9.90
CA LYS A 3 1.06 17.15 8.66
C LYS A 3 1.09 15.69 8.26
N LYS A 4 -0.04 14.99 8.43
CA LYS A 4 -0.19 13.63 7.92
C LYS A 4 0.07 13.65 6.42
N ASN A 5 1.09 12.92 5.99
CA ASN A 5 1.45 12.88 4.58
C ASN A 5 0.43 12.00 3.85
N THR A 6 -0.47 12.62 3.08
CA THR A 6 -1.51 11.93 2.32
C THR A 6 -0.96 10.79 1.47
N LEU A 7 0.28 10.90 0.98
CA LEU A 7 0.95 9.87 0.20
C LEU A 7 1.26 8.60 1.03
N GLU A 8 1.70 8.77 2.28
CA GLU A 8 1.92 7.65 3.20
C GLU A 8 0.61 6.93 3.51
N ILE A 9 -0.47 7.69 3.74
CA ILE A 9 -1.79 7.11 4.04
C ILE A 9 -2.31 6.31 2.85
N ILE A 10 -2.20 6.84 1.64
CA ILE A 10 -2.61 6.15 0.41
C ILE A 10 -1.77 4.88 0.22
N GLY A 11 -0.44 4.97 0.34
CA GLY A 11 0.45 3.82 0.23
C GLY A 11 0.12 2.73 1.26
N PHE A 12 -0.10 3.12 2.52
CA PHE A 12 -0.45 2.20 3.59
C PHE A 12 -1.81 1.51 3.36
N THR A 13 -2.81 2.26 2.87
CA THR A 13 -4.12 1.71 2.52
C THR A 13 -4.00 0.65 1.41
N LEU A 14 -3.19 0.92 0.38
CA LEU A 14 -2.93 -0.04 -0.70
C LEU A 14 -2.21 -1.30 -0.19
N ILE A 15 -1.28 -1.16 0.76
CA ILE A 15 -0.61 -2.31 1.40
C ILE A 15 -1.63 -3.17 2.14
N ILE A 16 -2.52 -2.57 2.94
CA ILE A 16 -3.55 -3.32 3.68
C ILE A 16 -4.46 -4.08 2.71
N ILE A 17 -4.96 -3.42 1.66
CA ILE A 17 -5.84 -4.05 0.67
C ILE A 17 -5.10 -5.19 -0.03
N GLY A 18 -3.87 -4.96 -0.50
CA GLY A 18 -3.06 -6.00 -1.14
C GLY A 18 -2.82 -7.20 -0.22
N ALA A 19 -2.50 -6.95 1.06
CA ALA A 19 -2.27 -8.00 2.04
C ALA A 19 -3.53 -8.83 2.33
N LEU A 20 -4.70 -8.17 2.47
CA LEU A 20 -5.98 -8.86 2.67
C LEU A 20 -6.32 -9.77 1.48
N PHE A 21 -6.13 -9.28 0.26
CA PHE A 21 -6.37 -10.10 -0.92
C PHE A 21 -5.35 -11.21 -1.09
N PHE A 22 -4.08 -10.99 -0.72
CA PHE A 22 -3.07 -12.05 -0.73
C PHE A 22 -3.44 -13.18 0.24
N ILE A 23 -3.88 -12.83 1.47
CA ILE A 23 -4.35 -13.80 2.46
C ILE A 23 -5.62 -14.50 1.95
N SER A 24 -6.55 -13.75 1.36
CA SER A 24 -7.77 -14.32 0.76
C SER A 24 -7.42 -15.31 -0.36
N LYS A 25 -6.55 -14.95 -1.32
CA LYS A 25 -6.06 -15.84 -2.38
C LYS A 25 -5.36 -17.09 -1.82
N LYS A 26 -4.73 -17.01 -0.65
CA LYS A 26 -3.99 -18.14 -0.07
C LYS A 26 -4.87 -19.11 0.73
N TYR A 27 -5.83 -18.61 1.48
CA TYR A 27 -6.61 -19.41 2.45
C TYR A 27 -8.10 -19.51 2.13
N TYR A 28 -8.65 -18.56 1.38
CA TYR A 28 -10.07 -18.44 1.08
C TYR A 28 -10.25 -18.01 -0.38
N VAL A 29 -9.73 -18.80 -1.33
CA VAL A 29 -9.84 -18.49 -2.76
C VAL A 29 -11.31 -18.32 -3.13
N ILE A 30 -11.69 -17.10 -3.49
CA ILE A 30 -13.02 -16.80 -4.01
C ILE A 30 -12.93 -16.80 -5.53
N GLU A 31 -13.55 -17.77 -6.21
CA GLU A 31 -13.50 -17.89 -7.67
C GLU A 31 -13.96 -16.62 -8.39
N ALA A 32 -14.97 -15.94 -7.84
CA ALA A 32 -15.47 -14.66 -8.38
C ALA A 32 -14.41 -13.53 -8.37
N LEU A 33 -13.35 -13.65 -7.57
CA LEU A 33 -12.25 -12.69 -7.48
C LEU A 33 -11.00 -13.14 -8.26
N SER A 34 -11.05 -14.23 -9.03
CA SER A 34 -9.89 -14.78 -9.76
C SER A 34 -9.16 -13.73 -10.60
N SER A 35 -9.89 -12.95 -11.41
CA SER A 35 -9.31 -11.89 -12.24
C SER A 35 -8.69 -10.75 -11.40
N VAL A 36 -9.27 -10.48 -10.22
CA VAL A 36 -8.76 -9.46 -9.30
C VAL A 36 -7.47 -9.93 -8.61
N TYR A 37 -7.39 -11.22 -8.27
CA TYR A 37 -6.19 -11.83 -7.67
C TYR A 37 -4.96 -11.82 -8.59
N GLU A 38 -5.15 -11.85 -9.91
CA GLU A 38 -4.05 -11.68 -10.88
C GLU A 38 -3.58 -10.21 -10.93
N SER A 39 -4.53 -9.28 -10.84
CA SER A 39 -4.23 -7.84 -10.88
C SER A 39 -3.62 -7.32 -9.58
N ILE A 40 -3.89 -7.98 -8.44
CA ILE A 40 -3.43 -7.53 -7.12
C ILE A 40 -1.96 -7.78 -6.84
N ASP A 41 -1.33 -8.67 -7.59
CA ASP A 41 0.10 -8.96 -7.45
C ASP A 41 0.95 -7.67 -7.67
N ILE A 42 0.43 -6.65 -8.37
CA ILE A 42 1.08 -5.33 -8.52
C ILE A 42 0.72 -4.31 -7.42
N ILE A 43 -0.42 -4.44 -6.76
CA ILE A 43 -0.94 -3.45 -5.80
C ILE A 43 -0.08 -3.39 -4.53
N LEU A 44 0.38 -4.54 -4.06
CA LEU A 44 1.20 -4.65 -2.85
C LEU A 44 2.58 -3.97 -3.02
N PRO A 45 3.36 -4.24 -4.09
CA PRO A 45 4.59 -3.49 -4.33
C PRO A 45 4.35 -2.01 -4.64
N LEU A 46 3.24 -1.64 -5.29
CA LEU A 46 2.89 -0.24 -5.54
C LEU A 46 2.58 0.53 -4.25
N GLY A 47 1.85 -0.10 -3.32
CA GLY A 47 1.55 0.45 -2.01
C GLY A 47 2.81 0.67 -1.18
N LEU A 48 3.73 -0.30 -1.17
CA LEU A 48 5.04 -0.19 -0.53
C LEU A 48 5.86 0.97 -1.11
N PHE A 49 5.88 1.10 -2.44
CA PHE A 49 6.59 2.16 -3.14
C PHE A 49 6.05 3.55 -2.76
N LEU A 50 4.74 3.75 -2.79
CA LEU A 50 4.10 5.01 -2.43
C LEU A 50 4.30 5.37 -0.95
N TRP A 51 4.20 4.37 -0.07
CA TRP A 51 4.47 4.54 1.35
C TRP A 51 5.92 4.96 1.61
N ALA A 52 6.89 4.28 0.97
CA ALA A 52 8.31 4.60 1.09
C ALA A 52 8.64 6.01 0.57
N ILE A 53 8.06 6.43 -0.56
CA ILE A 53 8.22 7.81 -1.07
C ILE A 53 7.65 8.83 -0.08
N GLY A 54 6.47 8.55 0.47
CA GLY A 54 5.84 9.42 1.48
C GLY A 54 6.74 9.60 2.70
N TYR A 55 7.33 8.50 3.18
CA TYR A 55 8.25 8.48 4.29
C TYR A 55 9.54 9.26 4.02
N MET A 56 10.14 9.06 2.84
CA MET A 56 11.34 9.79 2.43
C MET A 56 11.08 11.31 2.31
N LYS A 57 9.89 11.70 1.86
CA LYS A 57 9.51 13.12 1.75
C LYS A 57 9.36 13.77 3.14
N LYS A 58 8.74 13.07 4.09
CA LYS A 58 8.65 13.52 5.50
C LYS A 58 10.03 13.71 6.12
N GLY A 59 10.96 12.79 5.85
CA GLY A 59 12.34 12.86 6.32
C GLY A 59 13.16 14.02 5.71
N LYS A 60 12.80 14.53 4.53
CA LYS A 60 13.42 15.71 3.92
C LYS A 60 12.84 17.02 4.46
N GLU A 61 11.53 17.11 4.64
CA GLU A 61 10.89 18.30 5.23
C GLU A 61 11.40 18.56 6.66
N ASN A 62 11.58 17.52 7.47
CA ASN A 62 12.10 17.63 8.84
C ASN A 62 13.61 17.95 8.94
N LYS A 63 14.37 17.92 7.83
CA LYS A 63 15.81 18.26 7.81
C LYS A 63 16.09 19.68 7.33
N VAL A 64 15.06 20.40 6.88
CA VAL A 64 15.17 21.76 6.35
C VAL A 64 14.72 22.82 7.39
N GLU A 65 14.19 22.39 8.54
CA GLU A 65 14.02 23.21 9.75
C GLU A 65 15.25 23.14 10.66
#